data_AF-A0A6C0BHL8-F1
#
_entry.id   AF-A0A6C0BHL8-F1
#
_cell.length_a   1.000
_cell.length_b   1.000
_cell.length_c   1.000
_cell.angle_alpha   90.00
_cell.angle_beta   90.00
_cell.angle_gamma   90.00
#
_symmetry.space_group_name_H-M   'P 1'
#
loop_
_entity.id
_entity.type
_entity.pdbx_description
1 polymer ?
#
loop_
_entity_poly.entity_id
_entity_poly.type
_entity_poly.pdbx_seq_one_letter_code
_entity_poly.pdbx_strand_id
1 'polypeptide(L)'
;MQPSVWGPCLWRSIHVIALGYPYSPTDEDKKNYKEFYENFWKVIPCQKCSVNYKRHLEELEHIDGFLSSPDDLFSWTVALHNIVNNELGKRLYTVEEAKQIHSQMPLCEVKKDVNTSTNINNIIYVIIAVVVILIASVLIIQRFNKR
;
A
#
# COMPACT_ATOMS: atom_id res chain seq x y z
N MET A 1 10.36 8.84 -16.79
CA MET A 1 8.93 8.69 -16.40
C MET A 1 8.53 9.88 -15.55
N GLN A 2 7.32 10.44 -15.70
CA GLN A 2 6.91 11.61 -14.90
C GLN A 2 6.85 11.26 -13.40
N PRO A 3 7.46 12.05 -12.50
CA PRO A 3 7.46 11.78 -11.06
C PRO A 3 6.08 11.69 -10.42
N SER A 4 5.06 12.33 -11.01
CA SER A 4 3.67 12.23 -10.55
C SER A 4 3.11 10.80 -10.59
N VAL A 5 3.62 9.95 -11.48
CA VAL A 5 3.13 8.56 -11.66
C VAL A 5 3.65 7.61 -10.58
N TRP A 6 4.91 7.78 -10.15
CA TRP A 6 5.59 6.83 -9.26
C TRP A 6 6.01 7.44 -7.92
N GLY A 7 6.19 8.76 -7.86
CA GLY A 7 6.72 9.48 -6.69
C GLY A 7 5.91 9.27 -5.42
N PRO A 8 4.57 9.43 -5.43
CA PRO A 8 3.76 9.18 -4.24
C PRO A 8 3.89 7.74 -3.70
N CYS A 9 3.95 6.75 -4.59
CA CYS A 9 4.16 5.36 -4.22
C CYS A 9 5.56 5.14 -3.65
N LEU A 10 6.59 5.74 -4.25
CA LEU A 10 7.96 5.62 -3.82
C LEU A 10 8.19 6.21 -2.42
N TRP A 11 7.67 7.42 -2.17
CA TRP A 11 7.73 8.04 -0.84
C TRP A 11 7.00 7.21 0.22
N ARG A 12 5.86 6.60 -0.15
CA ARG A 12 5.19 5.66 0.75
C ARG A 12 6.10 4.48 1.10
N SER A 13 6.75 3.86 0.12
CA SER A 13 7.68 2.76 0.37
C SER A 13 8.82 3.18 1.30
N ILE A 14 9.45 4.34 1.05
CA ILE A 14 10.52 4.90 1.90
C ILE A 14 10.07 5.00 3.37
N HIS A 15 8.90 5.59 3.61
CA HIS A 15 8.35 5.79 4.95
C HIS A 15 7.93 4.48 5.62
N VAL A 16 7.27 3.57 4.89
CA VAL A 16 6.80 2.30 5.45
C VAL A 16 7.96 1.35 5.74
N ILE A 17 9.03 1.37 4.93
CA ILE A 17 10.26 0.62 5.22
C ILE A 17 10.86 1.11 6.54
N ALA A 18 10.89 2.42 6.79
CA ALA A 18 11.38 2.97 8.06
C ALA A 18 10.50 2.53 9.26
N LEU A 19 9.17 2.54 9.11
CA LEU A 19 8.26 2.03 10.15
C LEU A 19 8.44 0.53 10.43
N GLY A 20 8.90 -0.24 9.45
CA GLY A 20 9.19 -1.68 9.58
C GLY A 20 10.58 -1.99 10.16
N TYR A 21 11.40 -0.98 10.45
CA TYR A 21 12.74 -1.17 11.02
C TYR A 21 12.67 -1.81 12.43
N PRO A 22 13.62 -2.68 12.82
CA PRO A 22 13.54 -3.38 14.10
C PRO A 22 13.63 -2.44 15.30
N TYR A 23 12.85 -2.70 16.36
CA TYR A 23 12.96 -2.00 17.65
C TYR A 23 14.28 -2.27 18.40
N SER A 24 15.02 -3.30 18.01
CA SER A 24 16.34 -3.64 18.56
C SER A 24 17.25 -4.08 17.41
N PRO A 25 17.72 -3.12 16.60
CA PRO A 25 18.43 -3.43 15.36
C PRO A 25 19.83 -3.94 15.64
N THR A 26 20.22 -5.01 14.95
CA THR A 26 21.61 -5.48 14.90
C THR A 26 22.48 -4.52 14.08
N ASP A 27 23.80 -4.63 14.18
CA ASP A 27 24.70 -3.83 13.35
C ASP A 27 24.52 -4.12 11.85
N GLU A 28 24.12 -5.35 11.51
CA GLU A 28 23.80 -5.73 10.13
C GLU A 28 22.48 -5.09 9.67
N ASP A 29 21.46 -5.00 10.53
CA ASP A 29 20.23 -4.26 10.21
C ASP A 29 20.53 -2.78 9.93
N LYS A 30 21.31 -2.15 10.83
CA LYS A 30 21.73 -0.74 10.67
C LYS A 30 22.43 -0.52 9.34
N LYS A 31 23.39 -1.40 9.01
CA LYS A 31 24.14 -1.34 7.75
C LYS A 31 23.22 -1.50 6.54
N ASN A 32 22.34 -2.50 6.54
CA ASN A 32 21.46 -2.78 5.41
C ASN A 32 20.48 -1.61 5.14
N TYR A 33 19.90 -1.04 6.19
CA TYR A 33 18.99 0.11 6.04
C TYR A 33 19.74 1.38 5.63
N LYS A 34 20.91 1.64 6.22
CA LYS A 34 21.81 2.72 5.79
C LYS A 34 22.12 2.63 4.29
N GLU A 35 22.63 1.47 3.85
CA GLU A 35 22.99 1.24 2.45
C GLU A 35 21.78 1.36 1.53
N PHE A 36 20.59 0.92 1.96
CA PHE A 36 19.36 1.09 1.20
C PHE A 36 19.05 2.57 0.92
N TYR A 37 19.00 3.41 1.95
CA TYR A 37 18.67 4.84 1.79
C TYR A 37 19.79 5.62 1.10
N GLU A 38 21.06 5.38 1.45
CA GLU A 38 22.21 6.09 0.86
C GLU A 38 22.44 5.75 -0.62
N ASN A 39 22.09 4.52 -1.05
CA ASN A 39 22.21 4.12 -2.44
C ASN A 39 20.94 4.38 -3.25
N PHE A 40 19.84 4.82 -2.61
CA PHE A 40 18.54 4.90 -3.27
C PHE A 40 18.53 5.83 -4.49
N TRP A 41 19.29 6.92 -4.46
CA TRP A 41 19.41 7.84 -5.59
C TRP A 41 19.85 7.15 -6.89
N LYS A 42 20.60 6.05 -6.82
CA LYS A 42 21.11 5.31 -7.99
C LYS A 42 20.01 4.63 -8.80
N VAL A 43 18.84 4.41 -8.21
CA VAL A 43 17.73 3.66 -8.84
C VAL A 43 16.48 4.51 -9.08
N ILE A 44 16.49 5.80 -8.71
CA ILE A 44 15.37 6.71 -8.97
C ILE A 44 15.22 6.94 -10.49
N PRO A 45 14.05 6.65 -11.11
CA PRO A 45 13.84 6.70 -12.56
C PRO A 45 13.62 8.14 -13.09
N CYS A 46 14.42 9.08 -12.59
CA CYS A 46 14.41 10.50 -12.93
C CYS A 46 15.78 11.11 -12.60
N GLN A 47 16.54 11.50 -13.62
CA GLN A 47 17.91 12.01 -13.44
C GLN A 47 17.99 13.25 -12.51
N LYS A 48 17.11 14.24 -12.73
CA LYS A 48 17.06 15.43 -11.85
C LYS A 48 16.70 15.05 -10.41
N CYS A 49 15.75 14.15 -10.23
CA CYS A 49 15.31 13.70 -8.92
C CYS A 49 16.43 12.91 -8.21
N SER A 50 17.16 12.08 -8.93
CA SER A 50 18.32 11.33 -8.45
C SER A 50 19.45 12.24 -7.96
N VAL A 51 19.84 13.24 -8.78
CA VAL A 51 20.85 14.23 -8.40
C VAL A 51 20.41 15.04 -7.19
N ASN A 52 19.14 15.48 -7.15
CA ASN A 52 18.61 16.20 -6.00
C ASN A 52 18.60 15.34 -4.74
N TYR A 53 18.14 14.09 -4.80
CA TYR A 53 18.14 13.19 -3.65
C TYR A 53 19.57 13.00 -3.11
N LYS A 54 20.56 12.78 -3.97
CA LYS A 54 21.95 12.66 -3.56
C LYS A 54 22.43 13.93 -2.83
N ARG A 55 22.14 15.12 -3.37
CA ARG A 55 22.44 16.39 -2.70
C ARG A 55 21.72 16.52 -1.35
N HIS A 56 20.45 16.12 -1.26
CA HIS A 56 19.69 16.16 -0.01
C HIS A 56 20.27 15.26 1.08
N LEU A 57 20.87 14.12 0.71
CA LEU A 57 21.62 13.29 1.66
C LEU A 57 22.85 14.01 2.22
N GLU A 58 23.46 14.92 1.46
CA GLU A 58 24.63 15.71 1.89
C GLU A 58 24.21 16.92 2.75
N GLU A 59 22.98 17.41 2.59
CA GLU A 59 22.41 18.55 3.34
C GLU A 59 21.78 18.14 4.69
N LEU A 60 21.25 16.91 4.76
CA LEU A 60 20.57 16.39 5.94
C LEU A 60 21.58 15.88 6.97
N GLU A 61 21.17 15.84 8.24
CA GLU A 61 21.94 15.13 9.26
C GLU A 61 22.12 13.65 8.88
N HIS A 62 23.34 13.15 9.09
CA HIS A 62 23.74 11.82 8.64
C HIS A 62 22.86 10.73 9.26
N ILE A 63 22.44 9.76 8.46
CA ILE A 63 21.49 8.71 8.88
C ILE A 63 21.99 7.88 10.08
N ASP A 64 23.30 7.82 10.31
CA ASP A 64 23.93 7.11 11.44
C ASP A 64 23.33 7.52 12.81
N GLY A 65 22.90 8.78 12.96
CA GLY A 65 22.24 9.27 14.18
C GLY A 65 20.80 8.77 14.38
N PHE A 66 20.20 8.17 13.35
CA PHE A 66 18.77 7.84 13.27
C PHE A 66 18.50 6.33 13.13
N LEU A 67 19.51 5.48 13.31
CA LEU A 67 19.38 4.02 13.17
C LEU A 67 19.15 3.28 14.50
N SER A 68 18.76 4.01 15.55
CA SER A 68 18.55 3.44 16.89
C SER A 68 17.18 2.79 17.07
N SER A 69 16.15 3.28 16.37
CA SER A 69 14.79 2.78 16.45
C SER A 69 14.00 3.08 15.16
N PRO A 70 12.87 2.39 14.91
CA PRO A 70 12.00 2.73 13.77
C PRO A 70 11.45 4.16 13.83
N ASP A 71 11.27 4.72 15.02
CA ASP A 71 10.80 6.09 15.18
C ASP A 71 11.88 7.12 14.77
N ASP A 72 13.13 6.88 15.14
CA ASP A 72 14.26 7.73 14.73
C ASP A 72 14.43 7.69 13.22
N LEU A 73 14.47 6.48 12.63
CA LEU A 73 14.63 6.31 11.19
C LEU A 73 13.45 6.91 10.42
N PHE A 74 12.23 6.73 10.92
CA PHE A 74 11.05 7.34 10.32
C PHE A 74 11.15 8.87 10.35
N SER A 75 11.57 9.47 11.47
CA SER A 75 11.75 10.91 11.59
C SER A 75 12.75 11.45 10.56
N TRP A 76 13.84 10.72 10.31
CA TRP A 76 14.83 11.05 9.29
C TRP A 76 14.22 11.04 7.88
N THR A 77 13.39 10.03 7.55
CA THR A 77 12.71 10.00 6.25
C THR A 77 11.74 11.17 6.06
N VAL A 78 11.07 11.63 7.12
CA VAL A 78 10.18 12.81 7.09
C VAL A 78 10.99 14.08 6.85
N ALA A 79 12.13 14.24 7.54
CA ALA A 79 13.02 15.37 7.33
C ALA A 79 13.52 15.43 5.87
N LEU A 80 13.97 14.29 5.32
CA LEU A 80 14.38 14.18 3.92
C LEU A 80 13.26 14.58 2.94
N HIS A 81 12.04 14.07 3.14
CA HIS A 81 10.90 14.40 2.28
C HIS A 81 10.49 15.88 2.42
N ASN A 82 10.63 16.46 3.61
CA ASN A 82 10.35 17.88 3.83
C ASN A 82 11.33 18.81 3.11
N ILE A 83 12.60 18.43 2.93
CA ILE A 83 13.53 19.18 2.07
C ILE A 83 12.96 19.26 0.64
N VAL A 84 12.52 18.13 0.10
CA VAL A 84 11.88 18.06 -1.22
C VAL A 84 10.59 18.86 -1.28
N ASN A 85 9.74 18.78 -0.25
CA ASN A 85 8.51 19.58 -0.19
C ASN A 85 8.80 21.07 -0.19
N ASN A 86 9.78 21.52 0.60
CA ASN A 86 10.19 22.91 0.66
C ASN A 86 10.65 23.43 -0.72
N GLU A 87 11.51 22.69 -1.42
CA GLU A 87 11.99 23.05 -2.76
C GLU A 87 10.86 23.13 -3.81
N LEU A 88 9.82 22.32 -3.62
CA LEU A 88 8.66 22.28 -4.50
C LEU A 88 7.54 23.24 -4.06
N GLY A 89 7.72 24.03 -3.00
CA GLY A 89 6.70 24.92 -2.45
C GLY A 89 5.47 24.19 -1.91
N LYS A 90 5.66 22.96 -1.41
CA LYS A 90 4.60 22.12 -0.82
C LYS A 90 4.57 22.27 0.69
N ARG A 91 3.45 21.84 1.28
CA ARG A 91 3.28 21.74 2.74
C ARG A 91 4.37 20.86 3.36
N LEU A 92 4.89 21.31 4.50
CA LEU A 92 5.74 20.53 5.39
C LEU A 92 4.89 19.74 6.38
N TYR A 93 5.36 18.56 6.77
CA TYR A 93 4.66 17.69 7.72
C TYR A 93 5.48 17.52 9.00
N THR A 94 4.81 17.49 10.15
CA THR A 94 5.46 16.99 11.37
C THR A 94 5.61 15.47 11.31
N VAL A 95 6.44 14.90 12.18
CA VAL A 95 6.63 13.44 12.28
C VAL A 95 5.30 12.76 12.65
N GLU A 96 4.53 13.35 13.57
CA GLU A 96 3.23 12.83 14.00
C GLU A 96 2.21 12.82 12.86
N GLU A 97 2.13 13.90 12.09
CA GLU A 97 1.24 13.99 10.93
C GLU A 97 1.59 12.94 9.88
N ALA A 98 2.89 12.80 9.56
CA ALA A 98 3.36 11.78 8.64
C ALA A 98 3.08 10.36 9.16
N LYS A 99 3.27 10.11 10.46
CA LYS A 99 3.02 8.80 11.08
C LYS A 99 1.54 8.44 11.03
N GLN A 100 0.63 9.40 11.23
CA GLN A 100 -0.81 9.16 11.06
C GLN A 100 -1.15 8.75 9.63
N ILE A 101 -0.56 9.43 8.63
CA ILE A 101 -0.78 9.12 7.21
C ILE A 101 -0.27 7.73 6.85
N HIS A 102 0.91 7.34 7.35
CA HIS A 102 1.62 6.14 6.91
C HIS A 102 1.32 4.89 7.76
N SER A 103 0.93 5.02 9.03
CA SER A 103 0.64 3.87 9.91
C SER A 103 -0.81 3.37 9.83
N GLN A 104 -1.76 4.23 9.43
CA GLN A 104 -3.18 3.89 9.43
C GLN A 104 -3.70 3.46 8.06
N MET A 105 -2.87 3.51 7.02
CA MET A 105 -3.31 3.21 5.68
C MET A 105 -3.31 1.69 5.47
N PRO A 106 -4.41 1.09 4.96
CA PRO A 106 -4.43 -0.34 4.71
C PRO A 106 -3.24 -0.69 3.81
N LEU A 107 -2.37 -1.56 4.32
CA LEU A 107 -1.36 -2.28 3.54
C LEU A 107 -2.05 -2.71 2.25
N CYS A 108 -1.49 -2.29 1.11
CA CYS A 108 -1.94 -2.55 -0.25
C CYS A 108 -3.27 -3.31 -0.26
N GLU A 109 -4.42 -2.62 -0.31
CA GLU A 109 -5.70 -3.32 -0.40
C GLU A 109 -5.63 -4.25 -1.61
N VAL A 110 -5.35 -5.54 -1.35
CA VAL A 110 -5.64 -6.60 -2.28
C VAL A 110 -7.15 -6.52 -2.34
N LYS A 111 -7.66 -5.93 -3.43
CA LYS A 111 -9.07 -6.09 -3.77
C LYS A 111 -9.30 -7.59 -3.80
N LYS A 112 -9.88 -8.14 -2.73
CA LYS A 112 -10.51 -9.45 -2.84
C LYS A 112 -11.61 -9.21 -3.85
N ASP A 113 -11.49 -9.81 -5.02
CA ASP A 113 -12.60 -9.87 -5.98
C ASP A 113 -13.73 -10.67 -5.34
N VAL A 114 -14.50 -10.02 -4.46
CA VAL A 114 -15.74 -10.53 -3.90
C VAL A 114 -16.82 -10.31 -4.95
N ASN A 115 -16.80 -11.12 -6.00
CA ASN A 115 -17.89 -11.17 -6.99
C ASN A 115 -18.35 -12.60 -7.32
N THR A 116 -17.94 -13.59 -6.53
CA THR A 116 -18.28 -15.01 -6.75
C THR A 116 -19.52 -15.51 -5.99
N SER A 117 -20.10 -14.71 -5.08
CA SER A 117 -21.21 -15.14 -4.21
C SER A 117 -22.61 -14.90 -4.80
N THR A 118 -22.81 -13.77 -5.49
CA THR A 118 -24.15 -13.35 -5.95
C THR A 118 -24.70 -14.18 -7.11
N ASN A 119 -23.84 -14.78 -7.94
CA ASN A 119 -24.28 -15.54 -9.11
C ASN A 119 -24.85 -16.94 -8.75
N ILE A 120 -24.36 -17.55 -7.66
CA ILE A 120 -24.77 -18.90 -7.26
C ILE A 120 -26.20 -18.91 -6.70
N ASN A 121 -26.56 -17.90 -5.90
CA ASN A 121 -27.91 -17.80 -5.31
C ASN A 121 -28.99 -17.65 -6.39
N ASN A 122 -28.74 -16.84 -7.42
CA ASN A 122 -29.67 -16.66 -8.52
C ASN A 122 -29.89 -17.96 -9.31
N ILE A 123 -28.83 -18.74 -9.54
CA ILE A 123 -28.91 -20.05 -10.20
C ILE A 123 -29.75 -21.03 -9.36
N ILE A 124 -29.55 -21.05 -8.04
CA ILE A 124 -30.32 -21.91 -7.13
C ILE A 124 -31.82 -21.58 -7.18
N TYR A 125 -32.19 -20.30 -7.14
CA TYR A 125 -33.60 -19.89 -7.21
C TYR A 125 -34.27 -20.31 -8.53
N VAL A 126 -33.56 -20.20 -9.65
CA VAL A 126 -34.06 -20.64 -10.97
C VAL A 126 -34.29 -22.16 -10.98
N ILE A 127 -33.36 -22.94 -10.44
CA ILE A 127 -33.49 -24.40 -10.36
C ILE A 127 -34.71 -24.79 -9.52
N ILE A 128 -34.89 -24.16 -8.35
CA ILE A 128 -36.05 -24.41 -7.48
C ILE A 128 -37.36 -24.10 -8.21
N ALA A 129 -37.45 -22.96 -8.90
CA ALA A 129 -38.64 -22.59 -9.65
C ALA A 129 -39.00 -23.60 -10.75
N VAL A 130 -38.00 -24.07 -11.52
CA VAL A 130 -38.21 -25.10 -12.56
C VAL A 130 -38.73 -26.41 -11.97
N VAL A 131 -38.16 -26.86 -10.85
CA VAL A 131 -38.61 -28.09 -10.17
C VAL A 131 -40.06 -27.96 -9.69
N VAL A 132 -40.44 -26.82 -9.11
CA VAL A 132 -41.82 -26.57 -8.68
C VAL A 132 -42.79 -26.59 -9.87
N ILE A 133 -42.43 -25.97 -11.00
CA ILE A 133 -43.25 -25.98 -12.23
C ILE A 133 -43.42 -27.41 -12.76
N LEU A 134 -42.34 -28.21 -12.79
CA LEU A 134 -42.39 -29.60 -13.22
C LEU A 134 -43.31 -30.43 -12.32
N ILE A 135 -43.18 -30.31 -10.99
CA ILE A 135 -44.05 -31.00 -10.03
C ILE A 135 -45.51 -30.60 -10.24
N ALA A 136 -45.80 -29.30 -10.35
CA ALA A 136 -47.15 -28.81 -10.60
C ALA A 136 -47.74 -29.36 -11.91
N SER A 137 -46.94 -29.39 -12.98
CA SER A 137 -47.38 -29.94 -14.28
C SER A 137 -47.74 -31.43 -14.19
N VAL A 138 -46.94 -32.23 -13.48
CA VAL A 138 -47.20 -33.65 -13.24
C VAL A 138 -48.49 -33.84 -12.43
N LEU A 139 -48.69 -33.06 -11.37
CA LEU A 139 -49.90 -33.12 -10.55
C LEU A 139 -51.16 -32.74 -11.35
N ILE A 140 -51.06 -31.74 -12.23
CA ILE A 140 -52.14 -31.34 -13.13
C ILE A 140 -52.48 -32.48 -14.10
N ILE A 141 -51.48 -33.07 -14.76
CA ILE A 141 -51.65 -34.20 -15.69
C ILE A 141 -52.28 -35.40 -14.96
N GLN A 142 -51.81 -35.73 -13.76
CA GLN A 142 -52.38 -36.81 -12.95
C GLN A 142 -53.84 -36.55 -12.58
N ARG A 143 -54.24 -35.28 -12.35
CA ARG A 143 -55.62 -34.90 -12.06
C ARG A 143 -56.52 -34.98 -13.29
N PHE A 144 -56.00 -34.65 -14.48
CA PHE A 144 -56.73 -34.80 -15.74
C PHE A 144 -56.92 -36.28 -16.12
N ASN A 145 -55.90 -37.12 -15.96
CA ASN A 145 -55.99 -38.55 -16.28
C ASN A 145 -56.85 -39.37 -15.30
N LYS A 146 -57.19 -38.82 -14.12
CA LYS A 146 -58.07 -39.44 -13.13
C LYS A 146 -59.55 -39.07 -13.29
N ARG A 147 -59.89 -38.19 -14.22
CA ARG A 147 -61.27 -37.83 -14.61
C ARG A 147 -61.65 -38.56 -15.88
#